data_AF-A0A0F8YUR7-F1
#
_entry.id   AF-A0A0F8YUR7-F1
#
_cell.length_a   1.000
_cell.length_b   1.000
_cell.length_c   1.000
_cell.angle_alpha   90.00
_cell.angle_beta   90.00
_cell.angle_gamma   90.00
#
_symmetry.space_group_name_H-M   'P 1'
#
loop_
_entity.id
_entity.type
_entity.pdbx_description
1 polymer ?
#
loop_
_entity_poly.entity_id
_entity_poly.type
_entity_poly.pdbx_seq_one_letter_code
_entity_poly.pdbx_strand_id
1 'polypeptide(L)'
;MQAYSNPDREKDPTALPDVEVFQIDDKGYSNGEPFVLPHEPGEQAFGLTQPGWYWWVCFPGCLPDGTPFGPFETEATALADAQDV
;
A
#
# COMPACT_ATOMS: atom_id res chain seq x y z
N MET A 1 -5.34 -2.52 -4.59
CA MET A 1 -5.03 -3.67 -5.46
C MET A 1 -3.95 -4.50 -4.78
N GLN A 2 -4.06 -5.83 -4.75
CA GLN A 2 -2.96 -6.70 -4.34
C GLN A 2 -2.12 -7.10 -5.56
N ALA A 3 -0.81 -7.16 -5.40
CA ALA A 3 0.15 -7.45 -6.45
C ALA A 3 1.33 -8.28 -5.90
N TYR A 4 2.15 -8.82 -6.80
CA TYR A 4 3.40 -9.46 -6.45
C TYR A 4 4.56 -8.49 -6.70
N SER A 5 5.48 -8.38 -5.74
CA SER A 5 6.75 -7.65 -5.92
C SER A 5 7.57 -8.30 -7.05
N ASN A 6 7.61 -9.63 -7.08
CA ASN A 6 8.16 -10.40 -8.18
C ASN A 6 7.02 -10.98 -9.04
N PRO A 7 6.80 -10.48 -10.28
CA PRO A 7 5.74 -10.95 -11.16
C PRO A 7 5.78 -12.46 -11.46
N ASP A 8 6.96 -13.11 -11.43
CA ASP A 8 7.06 -14.54 -11.68
C ASP A 8 6.38 -15.39 -10.59
N ARG A 9 6.17 -14.83 -9.39
CA ARG A 9 5.45 -15.50 -8.31
C ARG A 9 3.97 -15.70 -8.60
N GLU A 10 3.39 -14.94 -9.52
CA GLU A 10 2.00 -15.13 -9.95
C GLU A 10 1.78 -16.54 -10.56
N LYS A 11 2.85 -17.17 -11.07
CA LYS A 11 2.79 -18.52 -11.66
C LYS A 11 2.84 -19.63 -10.61
N ASP A 12 3.21 -19.31 -9.36
CA ASP A 12 3.27 -20.29 -8.27
C ASP A 12 1.89 -20.38 -7.59
N PRO A 13 1.21 -21.55 -7.65
CA PRO A 13 -0.14 -21.72 -7.10
C PRO A 13 -0.20 -21.58 -5.57
N THR A 14 0.95 -21.51 -4.89
CA THR A 14 1.06 -21.38 -3.43
C THR A 14 1.62 -20.03 -3.00
N ALA A 15 2.05 -19.19 -3.93
CA ALA A 15 2.47 -17.84 -3.61
C ALA A 15 1.27 -16.95 -3.29
N LEU A 16 1.43 -16.08 -2.30
CA LEU A 16 0.49 -15.01 -2.00
C LEU A 16 1.08 -13.69 -2.52
N PRO A 17 0.22 -12.76 -2.99
CA PRO A 17 0.66 -11.42 -3.32
C PRO A 17 1.24 -10.77 -2.06
N ASP A 18 2.36 -10.08 -2.22
CA ASP A 18 3.14 -9.49 -1.14
C ASP A 18 3.22 -7.96 -1.22
N VAL A 19 2.50 -7.37 -2.18
CA VAL A 19 2.36 -5.93 -2.36
C VAL A 19 0.89 -5.55 -2.32
N GLU A 20 0.58 -4.43 -1.67
CA GLU A 20 -0.71 -3.76 -1.80
C GLU A 20 -0.50 -2.34 -2.28
N VAL A 21 -1.13 -2.01 -3.41
CA VAL A 21 -1.16 -0.69 -4.05
C VAL A 21 -2.50 -0.03 -3.75
N PHE A 22 -2.49 1.23 -3.33
CA PHE A 22 -3.71 1.94 -2.95
C PHE A 22 -3.64 3.43 -3.23
N GLN A 23 -4.81 4.07 -3.28
CA GLN A 23 -4.93 5.51 -3.50
C GLN A 23 -5.34 6.21 -2.21
N ILE A 24 -4.68 7.33 -1.93
CA ILE A 24 -5.10 8.32 -0.95
C ILE A 24 -5.64 9.53 -1.70
N ASP A 25 -6.88 9.91 -1.37
CA ASP A 25 -7.46 11.16 -1.83
C ASP A 25 -7.19 12.28 -0.82
N ASP A 26 -7.66 13.48 -1.13
CA ASP A 26 -7.55 14.67 -0.28
C ASP A 26 -8.27 14.53 1.08
N LYS A 27 -8.95 13.40 1.33
CA LYS A 27 -9.72 13.11 2.53
C LYS A 27 -9.18 11.92 3.34
N GLY A 28 -8.02 11.37 2.97
CA GLY A 28 -7.33 10.32 3.74
C GLY A 28 -7.86 8.89 3.52
N TYR A 29 -8.86 8.72 2.66
CA TYR A 29 -9.43 7.54 1.98
C TYR A 29 -10.89 7.87 1.61
N SER A 30 -11.46 7.14 0.65
CA SER A 30 -12.75 7.35 -0.04
C SER A 30 -14.02 7.50 0.83
N ASN A 31 -13.92 7.39 2.15
CA ASN A 31 -15.00 7.58 3.13
C ASN A 31 -14.78 8.78 4.09
N GLY A 32 -13.68 9.53 3.95
CA GLY A 32 -13.41 10.73 4.76
C GLY A 32 -12.89 10.45 6.18
N GLU A 33 -12.50 9.22 6.46
CA GLU A 33 -11.85 8.83 7.72
C GLU A 33 -10.40 8.43 7.40
N PRO A 34 -9.39 9.03 8.05
CA PRO A 34 -8.00 8.65 7.83
C PRO A 34 -7.79 7.19 8.20
N PHE A 35 -7.09 6.43 7.35
CA PHE A 35 -6.69 5.06 7.68
C PHE A 35 -5.66 5.08 8.83
N VAL A 36 -6.17 4.96 10.05
CA VAL A 36 -5.34 4.71 11.24
C VAL A 36 -5.17 3.19 11.33
N LEU A 37 -4.02 2.68 10.86
CA LEU A 37 -3.60 1.33 11.28
C LEU A 37 -3.63 1.29 12.81
N PRO A 38 -4.15 0.22 13.42
CA PRO A 38 -4.34 0.23 14.86
C PRO A 38 -2.98 0.20 15.57
N HIS A 39 -2.57 1.32 16.17
CA HIS A 39 -1.81 1.27 17.41
C HIS A 39 -1.96 2.58 18.21
N GLU A 40 -2.48 2.42 19.42
CA GLU A 40 -2.51 3.35 20.57
C GLU A 40 -3.12 4.77 20.37
N PRO A 41 -4.06 5.21 21.22
CA PRO A 41 -4.46 6.60 21.27
C PRO A 41 -3.26 7.49 21.62
N GLY A 42 -2.73 8.22 20.63
CA GLY A 42 -1.61 9.15 20.79
C GLY A 42 -0.47 8.97 19.78
N GLU A 43 -0.45 7.89 18.98
CA GLU A 43 0.48 7.78 17.86
C GLU A 43 -0.06 8.52 16.63
N GLN A 44 0.83 9.24 15.94
CA GLN A 44 0.48 9.87 14.67
C GLN A 44 0.21 8.75 13.67
N ALA A 45 -1.05 8.63 13.21
CA ALA A 45 -1.38 7.83 12.04
C ALA A 45 -0.33 8.11 10.96
N PHE A 46 0.21 7.06 10.32
CA PHE A 46 1.19 7.21 9.23
C PHE A 46 0.72 8.36 8.34
N GLY A 47 1.45 9.49 8.40
CA GLY A 47 0.96 10.83 8.09
C GLY A 47 0.82 11.09 6.60
N LEU A 48 0.11 10.21 5.91
CA LEU A 48 -0.15 10.25 4.49
C LEU A 48 -1.22 11.32 4.24
N THR A 49 -0.73 12.55 4.16
CA THR A 49 -1.53 13.76 3.97
C THR A 49 -1.51 14.22 2.52
N GLN A 50 -0.70 13.58 1.67
CA GLN A 50 -0.59 13.92 0.26
C GLN A 50 -1.47 12.98 -0.57
N PRO A 51 -2.38 13.53 -1.40
CA PRO A 51 -3.14 12.70 -2.31
C PRO A 51 -2.24 12.09 -3.38
N GLY A 52 -2.49 10.84 -3.73
CA GLY A 52 -1.71 10.09 -4.71
C GLY A 52 -1.84 8.59 -4.54
N TRP A 53 -1.05 7.86 -5.32
CA TRP A 53 -0.94 6.41 -5.24
C TRP A 53 0.22 6.00 -4.36
N TYR A 54 0.03 4.95 -3.60
CA TYR A 54 1.02 4.42 -2.67
C TYR A 54 1.09 2.92 -2.81
N TRP A 55 2.19 2.32 -2.38
CA TRP A 55 2.28 0.88 -2.19
C TRP A 55 3.03 0.54 -0.91
N TRP A 56 2.76 -0.64 -0.35
CA TRP A 56 3.57 -1.22 0.72
C TRP A 56 3.72 -2.73 0.54
N VAL A 57 4.66 -3.32 1.26
CA VAL A 57 4.76 -4.77 1.40
C VAL A 57 3.71 -5.22 2.40
N CYS A 58 2.76 -6.03 1.96
CA CYS A 58 1.65 -6.51 2.77
C CYS A 58 1.15 -7.85 2.23
N PHE A 59 1.33 -8.92 3.01
CA PHE A 59 0.67 -10.19 2.72
C PHE A 59 -0.84 -10.09 3.01
N PRO A 60 -1.69 -10.86 2.31
CA PRO A 60 -3.13 -10.75 2.48
C PRO A 60 -3.52 -11.12 3.91
N GLY A 61 -4.13 -10.17 4.62
CA GLY A 61 -4.56 -10.37 6.01
C GLY A 61 -3.45 -10.13 7.05
N CYS A 62 -2.26 -9.71 6.65
CA CYS A 62 -1.21 -9.24 7.56
C CYS A 62 -1.28 -7.72 7.75
N LEU A 63 -0.62 -7.24 8.80
CA LEU A 63 -0.30 -5.81 8.91
C LEU A 63 0.80 -5.47 7.89
N PRO A 64 0.81 -4.24 7.35
CA PRO A 64 1.86 -3.83 6.44
C PRO A 64 3.22 -3.82 7.13
N ASP A 65 4.25 -4.22 6.39
CA ASP A 65 5.63 -4.23 6.85
C ASP A 65 6.27 -2.85 6.60
N GLY A 66 5.85 -1.87 7.41
CA GLY A 66 6.46 -0.53 7.44
C GLY A 66 5.64 0.59 6.79
N THR A 67 6.35 1.65 6.39
CA THR A 67 5.76 2.88 5.82
C THR A 67 5.48 2.67 4.34
N PRO A 68 4.34 3.15 3.81
CA PRO A 68 4.09 3.06 2.38
C PRO A 68 4.98 4.01 1.57
N PHE A 69 5.31 3.56 0.37
CA PHE A 69 6.08 4.27 -0.64
C PHE A 69 5.15 5.08 -1.53
N GLY A 70 5.53 6.33 -1.84
CA GLY A 70 4.73 7.28 -2.61
C GLY A 70 4.81 8.70 -2.04
N PRO A 71 3.96 9.64 -2.50
CA PRO A 71 2.89 9.45 -3.49
C PRO A 71 3.41 9.34 -4.92
N PHE A 72 2.76 8.50 -5.71
CA PHE A 72 2.89 8.37 -7.16
C PHE A 72 1.67 8.99 -7.86
N GLU A 73 1.85 9.45 -9.11
CA GLU A 73 0.77 10.07 -9.88
C GLU A 73 -0.30 9.05 -10.31
N THR A 74 0.11 7.82 -10.62
CA THR A 74 -0.79 6.76 -11.12
C THR A 74 -0.58 5.42 -10.41
N GLU A 75 -1.61 4.58 -10.42
CA GLU A 75 -1.55 3.20 -9.95
C GLU A 75 -0.44 2.41 -10.64
N ALA A 76 -0.31 2.58 -11.97
CA ALA A 76 0.68 1.89 -12.77
C ALA A 76 2.12 2.27 -12.37
N THR A 77 2.38 3.54 -12.04
CA THR A 77 3.70 3.98 -11.57
C THR A 77 4.03 3.46 -10.17
N ALA A 78 3.04 3.38 -9.27
CA ALA A 78 3.25 2.79 -7.95
C ALA A 78 3.53 1.28 -8.06
N LEU A 79 2.78 0.57 -8.93
CA LEU A 79 3.00 -0.85 -9.16
C LEU A 79 4.37 -1.13 -9.80
N ALA A 80 4.79 -0.33 -10.78
CA ALA A 80 6.10 -0.50 -11.41
C ALA A 80 7.24 -0.29 -10.39
N ASP A 81 7.12 0.71 -9.52
CA ASP A 81 8.10 0.94 -8.44
C ASP A 81 8.13 -0.24 -7.45
N ALA A 82 6.97 -0.77 -7.06
CA ALA A 82 6.87 -1.95 -6.18
C ALA A 82 7.47 -3.23 -6.78
N GLN A 83 7.71 -3.28 -8.09
CA GLN A 83 8.31 -4.40 -8.81
C GLN A 83 9.79 -4.19 -9.15
N ASP A 84 10.34 -3.00 -8.87
CA ASP A 84 11.74 -2.64 -9.11
C ASP A 84 12.61 -2.74 -7.84
N VAL A 85 11.98 -2.89 -6.66
CA VAL A 85 12.65 -2.98 -5.34
C VAL A 85 13.36 -4.29 -5.04
#